data_AF-A0A2T1BXI4-F1
#
_entry.id   AF-A0A2T1BXI4-F1
#
_cell.length_a   1.000
_cell.length_b   1.000
_cell.length_c   1.000
_cell.angle_alpha   90.00
_cell.angle_beta   90.00
_cell.angle_gamma   90.00
#
_symmetry.space_group_name_H-M   'P 1'
#
loop_
_entity.id
_entity.type
_entity.pdbx_description
1 polymer ?
#
loop_
_entity_poly.entity_id
_entity_poly.type
_entity_poly.pdbx_seq_one_letter_code
_entity_poly.pdbx_strand_id
1 'polypeptide(L)' 'MKPNFTEMSVSELRAYVLEHREDDEAIRTLFHHPSLKWVTMPPMFTEDGQPIAENIHQAEETLRQHLEQKNK' A
#
# COMPACT_ATOMS: atom_id res chain seq x y z
N MET A 1 -8.38 17.68 -20.62
CA MET A 1 -7.20 18.17 -19.87
C MET A 1 -6.93 17.16 -18.77
N LYS A 2 -5.67 16.74 -18.58
CA LYS A 2 -5.34 15.84 -17.46
C LYS A 2 -5.40 16.61 -16.13
N PRO A 3 -5.90 16.00 -15.04
CA PRO A 3 -5.83 16.60 -13.71
C PRO A 3 -4.38 16.79 -13.22
N ASN A 4 -4.16 17.69 -12.27
CA ASN A 4 -2.88 17.77 -11.58
C ASN A 4 -2.83 16.75 -10.43
N PHE A 5 -2.27 15.58 -10.69
CA PHE A 5 -2.21 14.48 -9.72
C PHE A 5 -1.40 14.82 -8.46
N THR A 6 -0.48 15.77 -8.53
CA THR A 6 0.38 16.14 -7.38
C THR A 6 -0.33 16.98 -6.33
N GLU A 7 -1.44 17.63 -6.69
CA GLU A 7 -2.27 18.44 -5.79
C GLU A 7 -3.44 17.64 -5.20
N MET A 8 -3.73 16.47 -5.76
CA MET A 8 -4.83 15.60 -5.31
C MET A 8 -4.47 14.87 -4.02
N SER A 9 -5.45 14.74 -3.13
CA SER A 9 -5.35 13.84 -1.98
C SER A 9 -5.26 12.37 -2.41
N VAL A 10 -4.75 11.51 -1.53
CA VAL A 10 -4.70 10.06 -1.76
C VAL A 10 -6.08 9.47 -2.08
N SER A 11 -7.15 9.96 -1.45
CA SER A 11 -8.52 9.53 -1.72
C SER A 11 -8.98 9.86 -3.14
N GLU A 12 -8.67 11.07 -3.60
CA GLU A 12 -9.02 11.51 -4.96
C GLU A 12 -8.20 10.76 -6.01
N LEU A 13 -6.90 10.58 -5.77
CA LEU A 13 -6.04 9.78 -6.64
C LEU A 13 -6.51 8.33 -6.75
N ARG A 14 -6.92 7.72 -5.62
CA ARG A 14 -7.50 6.36 -5.64
C ARG A 14 -8.77 6.27 -6.47
N ALA A 15 -9.69 7.21 -6.29
CA ALA A 15 -10.93 7.23 -7.06
C ALA A 15 -10.63 7.35 -8.56
N TYR A 16 -9.74 8.27 -8.95
CA TYR A 16 -9.35 8.45 -10.34
C TYR A 16 -8.70 7.19 -10.93
N VAL A 17 -7.71 6.59 -10.25
CA VAL A 17 -7.02 5.38 -10.72
C VAL A 17 -7.98 4.19 -10.88
N LEU A 18 -9.01 4.08 -10.03
CA LEU A 18 -10.00 3.00 -10.15
C LEU A 18 -10.87 3.12 -11.41
N GLU A 19 -11.12 4.34 -11.87
CA GLU A 19 -11.84 4.65 -13.10
C GLU A 19 -10.93 4.63 -14.34
N HIS A 20 -9.63 4.89 -14.18
CA HIS A 20 -8.64 5.06 -15.26
C HIS A 20 -7.43 4.14 -15.01
N ARG A 21 -7.67 2.82 -15.09
CA ARG A 21 -6.70 1.79 -14.67
C ARG A 21 -5.48 1.68 -15.57
N GLU A 22 -5.52 2.33 -16.73
CA GLU A 22 -4.46 2.41 -17.73
C GLU A 22 -3.60 3.68 -17.61
N ASP A 23 -3.95 4.64 -16.74
CA ASP A 23 -3.18 5.87 -16.57
C ASP A 23 -1.98 5.64 -15.64
N ASP A 24 -0.87 5.17 -16.22
CA ASP A 24 0.39 4.90 -15.53
C ASP A 24 0.88 6.11 -14.69
N GLU A 25 0.61 7.33 -15.14
CA GLU A 25 1.00 8.56 -14.44
C GLU A 25 0.22 8.73 -13.13
N ALA A 26 -1.09 8.51 -13.17
CA ALA A 26 -1.93 8.57 -11.98
C ALA A 26 -1.58 7.44 -11.00
N ILE A 27 -1.33 6.24 -11.51
CA ILE A 27 -0.88 5.07 -10.72
C ILE A 27 0.45 5.39 -10.03
N ARG A 28 1.45 5.86 -10.80
CA ARG A 28 2.76 6.23 -10.24
C ARG A 28 2.63 7.30 -9.18
N THR A 29 1.83 8.33 -9.42
CA THR A 29 1.61 9.42 -8.45
C THR A 29 0.98 8.89 -7.17
N LEU A 30 -0.05 8.03 -7.28
CA LEU A 30 -0.65 7.39 -6.11
C LEU A 30 0.38 6.58 -5.32
N PHE A 31 1.18 5.74 -5.97
CA PHE A 31 2.21 4.90 -5.34
C PHE A 31 3.46 5.65 -4.86
N HIS A 32 3.59 6.96 -5.10
CA HIS A 32 4.69 7.77 -4.58
C HIS A 32 4.19 8.97 -3.77
N HIS A 33 2.89 9.02 -3.47
CA HIS A 33 2.30 10.16 -2.77
C HIS A 33 2.93 10.32 -1.37
N PRO A 34 3.42 11.52 -0.99
CA PRO A 34 4.25 11.71 0.20
C PRO A 34 3.54 11.41 1.53
N SER A 35 2.21 11.40 1.55
CA SER A 35 1.43 11.05 2.74
C SER A 35 1.24 9.54 2.94
N LEU A 36 1.58 8.69 1.95
CA LEU A 36 1.50 7.25 2.11
C LEU A 36 2.65 6.76 2.99
N LYS A 37 2.28 6.01 4.02
CA LYS A 37 3.22 5.29 4.87
C LYS A 37 3.17 3.81 4.50
N TRP A 38 4.27 3.30 3.96
CA TRP A 38 4.48 1.87 3.71
C TRP A 38 5.11 1.25 4.94
N VAL A 39 4.67 0.03 5.27
CA VAL A 39 5.35 -0.84 6.23
C VAL A 39 6.03 -1.94 5.43
N THR A 40 7.36 -1.97 5.48
CA THR A 40 8.14 -3.04 4.86
C THR A 40 8.13 -4.25 5.79
N MET A 41 7.58 -5.36 5.32
CA MET A 41 7.63 -6.64 6.04
C MET A 41 8.91 -7.39 5.72
N PRO A 42 9.50 -8.12 6.69
CA PRO A 42 10.62 -9.01 6.41
C PRO A 42 10.17 -10.20 5.52
N PRO A 43 11.11 -10.92 4.87
CA PRO A 43 10.78 -12.09 4.05
C PRO A 43 9.98 -13.14 4.83
N MET A 44 8.87 -13.62 4.26
CA MET A 44 8.04 -14.63 4.91
C MET A 44 8.57 -16.07 4.72
N PHE A 45 9.50 -16.26 3.78
CA PHE A 45 10.09 -17.54 3.43
C PHE A 45 11.60 -17.39 3.28
N THR A 46 12.32 -18.47 3.51
CA THR A 46 13.74 -18.60 3.16
C THR A 46 13.89 -18.71 1.63
N GLU A 47 15.13 -18.62 1.14
CA GLU A 47 15.44 -18.82 -0.29
C GLU A 47 15.02 -20.22 -0.79
N ASP A 48 15.08 -21.23 0.08
CA ASP A 48 14.63 -22.61 -0.19
C ASP A 48 13.09 -22.78 -0.09
N GLY A 49 12.35 -21.70 0.14
CA GLY A 49 10.90 -21.69 0.22
C GLY A 49 10.32 -22.19 1.55
N GLN A 50 11.15 -22.35 2.60
CA GLN A 50 10.65 -22.74 3.91
C GLN A 50 10.05 -21.52 4.65
N PRO A 51 8.88 -21.65 5.31
CA PRO A 51 8.27 -20.55 6.04
C PRO A 51 9.16 -20.05 7.20
N ILE A 52 9.26 -18.74 7.37
CA ILE A 52 9.91 -18.12 8.53
C ILE A 52 8.81 -17.73 9.52
N ALA A 53 8.53 -18.63 10.47
CA ALA A 53 7.39 -18.51 11.39
C ALA A 53 7.37 -17.18 12.17
N GLU A 54 8.52 -16.69 12.61
CA GLU A 54 8.64 -15.40 13.32
C GLU A 54 8.20 -14.22 12.46
N ASN A 55 8.66 -14.17 11.20
CA ASN A 55 8.31 -13.10 10.27
C ASN A 55 6.83 -13.12 9.88
N ILE A 56 6.28 -14.33 9.71
CA ILE A 56 4.85 -14.51 9.45
C ILE A 56 4.03 -14.01 10.64
N HIS A 57 4.39 -14.41 11.86
CA HIS A 57 3.69 -13.96 13.06
C HIS A 57 3.74 -12.44 13.22
N GLN A 58 4.90 -11.81 13.00
CA GLN A 58 5.04 -10.36 13.04
C GLN A 58 4.17 -9.66 11.98
N ALA A 59 4.09 -10.21 10.77
CA ALA A 59 3.24 -9.68 9.71
C ALA A 59 1.75 -9.77 10.10
N GLU A 60 1.32 -10.89 10.66
CA GLU A 60 -0.06 -11.10 11.14
C GLU A 60 -0.43 -10.10 12.24
N GLU A 61 0.42 -9.91 13.24
CA GLU A 61 0.17 -8.94 14.32
C GLU A 61 0.11 -7.51 13.79
N THR A 62 0.99 -7.14 12.86
CA THR A 62 0.98 -5.80 12.26
C THR A 62 -0.31 -5.57 11.46
N LEU A 63 -0.79 -6.56 10.72
CA LEU A 63 -2.06 -6.49 10.00
C LEU A 63 -3.24 -6.38 10.97
N ARG A 64 -3.23 -7.15 12.07
CA ARG A 64 -4.27 -7.10 13.10
C ARG A 64 -4.37 -5.70 13.72
N GLN A 65 -3.24 -5.14 14.16
CA GLN A 65 -3.19 -3.80 14.73
C GLN A 65 -3.71 -2.73 13.77
N HIS A 66 -3.39 -2.84 12.47
CA HIS A 66 -3.87 -1.90 11.45
C HIS A 66 -5.39 -1.98 11.25
N LEU A 67 -5.97 -3.19 11.29
CA LEU A 67 -7.42 -3.38 11.21
C LEU A 67 -8.13 -2.83 12.45
N GLU A 68 -7.57 -3.05 13.64
CA GLU A 68 -8.10 -2.52 14.90
C GLU A 68 -8.09 -0.99 14.92
N GLN A 69 -7.02 -0.35 14.45
CA GLN A 69 -6.93 1.11 14.35
C GLN A 69 -7.93 1.71 13.36
N LYS A 70 -8.29 0.99 12.29
CA LYS A 70 -9.30 1.43 11.32
C LYS A 70 -10.74 1.30 11.80
N ASN A 71 -11.00 0.38 12.71
CA ASN A 71 -12.34 0.11 13.24
C ASN A 71 -12.68 0.94 14.48
N LYS A 72 -11.76 1.81 14.92
CA LYS A 72 -11.91 2.69 16.08
C LYS A 72 -12.20 4.12 15.64
#